data_AF-A0A9E5Z6V4-F1
#
_entry.id   AF-A0A9E5Z6V4-F1
#
_cell.length_a   1.000
_cell.length_b   1.000
_cell.length_c   1.000
_cell.angle_alpha   90.00
_cell.angle_beta   90.00
_cell.angle_gamma   90.00
#
_symmetry.space_group_name_H-M   'P 1'
#
loop_
_entity.id
_entity.type
_entity.pdbx_description
1 polymer ?
#
loop_
_entity_poly.entity_id
_entity_poly.type
_entity_poly.pdbx_seq_one_letter_code
_entity_poly.pdbx_strand_id
1 'polypeptide(L)' 'MRRTVIIEDSLLDDARLLLGTKGIRDTVEEALREVIRRHRLEQLRKSLGTMELGLTLEEVTRLRDAE' A
#
# COMPACT_ATOMS: atom_id res chain seq x y z
N MET A 1 -12.07 20.82 11.83
CA MET A 1 -13.25 21.05 10.97
C MET A 1 -14.17 19.84 11.08
N ARG A 2 -15.47 20.03 11.32
CA ARG A 2 -16.43 18.92 11.37
C ARG A 2 -16.97 18.62 9.96
N ARG A 3 -17.03 17.35 9.60
CA ARG A 3 -17.62 16.85 8.35
C ARG A 3 -18.62 15.76 8.73
N THR A 4 -19.71 15.65 7.98
CA THR A 4 -20.68 14.56 8.12
C THR A 4 -20.61 13.72 6.85
N VAL A 5 -20.46 12.41 7.01
CA VAL A 5 -20.37 11.42 5.94
C VAL A 5 -21.18 10.21 6.34
N ILE A 6 -21.80 9.56 5.36
CA ILE A 6 -22.53 8.30 5.54
C ILE A 6 -21.57 7.19 5.14
N ILE A 7 -21.33 6.24 6.05
CA ILE A 7 -20.40 5.13 5.89
C ILE A 7 -21.11 3.87 6.40
N GLU A 8 -20.92 2.75 5.73
CA GLU A 8 -21.41 1.46 6.21
C GLU A 8 -20.65 1.03 7.47
N ASP A 9 -21.36 0.61 8.52
CA ASP A 9 -20.74 0.24 9.80
C ASP A 9 -19.76 -0.92 9.65
N SER A 10 -20.10 -1.92 8.83
CA SER A 10 -19.21 -3.06 8.51
C SER A 10 -17.89 -2.62 7.91
N LEU A 11 -17.91 -1.66 6.98
CA LEU A 11 -16.69 -1.13 6.36
C LEU A 11 -15.82 -0.39 7.38
N LEU A 12 -16.44 0.36 8.29
CA LEU A 12 -15.74 1.07 9.34
C LEU A 12 -15.10 0.11 10.35
N ASP A 13 -15.81 -0.95 10.73
CA ASP A 13 -15.31 -1.97 11.65
C ASP A 13 -14.15 -2.76 11.04
N ASP A 14 -14.25 -3.16 9.77
CA ASP A 14 -13.17 -3.83 9.04
C ASP A 14 -11.93 -2.94 8.96
N ALA A 15 -12.10 -1.67 8.58
CA ALA A 15 -11.01 -0.70 8.52
C ALA A 15 -10.38 -0.49 9.90
N ARG A 16 -11.19 -0.46 10.96
CA ARG A 16 -10.72 -0.30 12.33
C ARG A 16 -9.85 -1.47 12.77
N LEU A 17 -10.27 -2.70 12.49
CA LEU A 17 -9.52 -3.93 12.78
C LEU A 17 -8.20 -3.97 12.00
N LEU A 18 -8.25 -3.72 10.70
CA LEU A 18 -7.07 -3.73 9.82
C LEU A 18 -6.03 -2.68 10.19
N LEU A 19 -6.48 -1.49 10.60
CA LEU A 19 -5.61 -0.36 10.94
C LEU A 19 -5.23 -0.34 12.44
N GLY A 20 -5.81 -1.21 13.26
CA GLY A 20 -5.56 -1.25 14.72
C GLY A 20 -6.01 0.02 15.46
N THR A 21 -6.99 0.74 14.90
CA THR A 21 -7.44 2.04 15.45
C THR A 21 -8.56 1.86 16.47
N LYS A 22 -8.82 2.88 17.30
CA LYS A 22 -9.81 2.81 18.39
C LYS A 22 -11.04 3.70 18.17
N GLY A 23 -10.92 4.76 17.37
CA GLY A 23 -12.00 5.73 17.17
C GLY A 23 -12.29 5.98 15.70
N ILE A 24 -13.55 6.30 15.39
CA ILE A 24 -14.04 6.54 14.02
C ILE A 24 -13.17 7.57 13.29
N ARG A 25 -12.86 8.68 13.98
CA ARG A 25 -12.02 9.74 13.40
C ARG A 25 -10.64 9.21 13.01
N ASP A 26 -9.99 8.50 13.91
CA ASP A 26 -8.63 7.99 13.70
C ASP A 26 -8.63 6.93 12.60
N THR A 27 -9.62 6.04 12.58
CA THR A 27 -9.82 5.06 11.51
C THR A 27 -9.96 5.73 10.14
N VAL A 28 -10.81 6.76 10.05
CA VAL A 28 -11.03 7.50 8.79
C VAL A 28 -9.77 8.26 8.37
N GLU A 29 -9.08 8.93 9.29
CA GLU A 29 -7.85 9.64 8.98
C GLU A 29 -6.73 8.69 8.50
N GLU A 30 -6.52 7.57 9.20
CA GLU A 30 -5.52 6.57 8.82
C GLU A 30 -5.86 5.87 7.50
N ALA A 31 -7.14 5.55 7.26
CA ALA A 31 -7.57 4.98 5.99
C ALA A 31 -7.27 5.91 4.81
N LEU A 32 -7.53 7.22 4.96
CA LEU A 32 -7.21 8.21 3.93
C LEU A 32 -5.70 8.35 3.71
N ARG A 33 -4.90 8.35 4.79
CA ARG A 33 -3.43 8.36 4.71
C ARG A 33 -2.91 7.12 3.98
N GLU A 34 -3.46 5.95 4.27
CA GLU A 34 -3.07 4.69 3.65
C GLU A 34 -3.37 4.67 2.14
N VAL A 35 -4.54 5.17 1.72
CA VAL A 35 -4.87 5.31 0.28
C VAL A 35 -3.86 6.20 -0.43
N ILE A 36 -3.49 7.34 0.16
CA ILE A 36 -2.48 8.24 -0.39
C ILE A 36 -1.11 7.56 -0.44
N ARG A 37 -0.74 6.82 0.61
CA ARG A 37 0.53 6.07 0.67
C ARG A 37 0.61 5.01 -0.44
N ARG A 38 -0.45 4.24 -0.64
CA ARG A 38 -0.55 3.23 -1.71
C ARG A 38 -0.40 3.87 -3.09
N HIS A 39 -1.11 4.97 -3.33
CA HIS A 39 -0.98 5.70 -4.59
C HIS A 39 0.46 6.18 -4.83
N ARG A 40 1.11 6.76 -3.81
CA ARG A 40 2.52 7.21 -3.92
C ARG A 40 3.47 6.04 -4.20
N LEU A 41 3.27 4.89 -3.57
CA LEU A 41 4.06 3.69 -3.83
C LEU A 41 3.85 3.18 -5.26
N GLU A 42 2.62 3.19 -5.77
CA GLU A 42 2.33 2.84 -7.16
C GLU A 42 3.01 3.79 -8.15
N GLN A 43 2.96 5.10 -7.89
CA GLN A 43 3.66 6.09 -8.72
C GLN A 43 5.17 5.89 -8.66
N LEU A 44 5.73 5.61 -7.48
CA LEU A 44 7.15 5.30 -7.32
C LEU A 44 7.52 4.04 -8.12
N ARG A 45 6.72 2.98 -8.06
CA ARG A 45 6.94 1.75 -8.86
C ARG A 45 6.88 2.03 -10.35
N LYS A 46 5.99 2.92 -10.80
CA LYS A 46 5.92 3.35 -12.21
C LYS A 46 7.11 4.23 -12.60
N SER A 47 7.56 5.13 -11.72
CA SER A 47 8.66 6.06 -11.98
C SER A 47 10.03 5.41 -11.92
N LEU A 48 10.20 4.36 -11.11
CA LEU A 48 11.40 3.53 -11.08
C LEU A 48 11.59 2.72 -12.38
N GLY A 49 10.62 2.80 -13.30
CA GLY A 49 10.58 2.03 -14.52
C GLY A 49 10.35 0.55 -14.21
N THR A 50 9.69 -0.16 -15.11
CA THR A 50 9.99 -1.58 -15.29
C THR A 50 11.48 -1.66 -15.65
N MET A 51 12.34 -1.85 -14.66
CA MET A 51 13.67 -2.35 -14.96
C MET A 51 13.46 -3.77 -15.48
N GLU A 52 13.46 -3.92 -16.81
CA GLU A 52 13.94 -5.15 -17.41
C GLU A 52 15.38 -5.29 -16.91
N LEU A 53 15.53 -6.02 -15.81
CA LEU A 53 16.78 -6.73 -15.56
C LEU A 53 16.90 -7.58 -16.82
N GLY A 54 17.67 -7.14 -17.81
CA GLY A 54 17.93 -7.83 -19.07
C GLY A 54 18.75 -9.08 -18.83
N LEU A 55 18.32 -9.86 -17.84
CA LEU A 55 18.92 -11.05 -17.29
C LEU A 55 17.89 -12.15 -17.47
N THR A 56 18.29 -13.13 -18.25
CA THR A 56 17.60 -14.41 -18.35
C THR A 56 17.67 -15.14 -17.02
N LEU A 57 16.77 -16.10 -16.80
CA LEU A 57 16.75 -16.93 -15.60
C LEU A 57 18.11 -17.64 -15.39
N GLU A 58 18.76 -18.04 -16.49
CA GLU A 58 20.07 -18.68 -16.48
C GLU A 58 21.18 -17.74 -15.96
N GLU A 59 21.13 -16.46 -16.32
CA GLU A 59 22.08 -15.44 -15.83
C GLU A 59 21.91 -15.18 -14.33
N VAL A 60 20.67 -15.19 -13.85
CA VAL A 60 20.38 -15.05 -12.41
C VAL A 60 20.89 -16.24 -11.62
N THR A 61 20.76 -17.46 -12.14
CA THR A 61 21.26 -18.67 -11.47
C THR A 61 22.80 -18.66 -11.40
N ARG A 62 23.48 -18.28 -12.49
CA ARG A 62 24.96 -18.18 -12.49
C ARG A 62 25.51 -17.21 -11.46
N LEU A 63 24.85 -16.07 -11.25
CA LEU A 63 25.27 -15.09 -10.24
C LEU A 63 25.07 -15.59 -8.80
N ARG A 64 24.10 -16.48 -8.58
CA ARG A 64 23.81 -17.07 -7.27
C ARG A 64 24.78 -18.18 -6.89
N ASP A 65 25.23 -18.96 -7.87
CA ASP A 65 26.14 -20.08 -7.65
C ASP A 65 27.63 -19.65 -7.65
N ALA A 66 27.90 -18.36 -7.95
CA ALA A 66 29.22 -17.75 -7.89
C ALA A 66 29.58 -17.15 -6.51
N GLU A 67 28.70 -17.33 -5.52
CA GLU A 67 28.86 -16.96 -4.10
C GLU A 67 29.05 -18.21 -3.24
#